data_AF-A0A4D7CC97-F1
#
_entry.id   AF-A0A4D7CC97-F1
#
_cell.length_a   1.000
_cell.length_b   1.000
_cell.length_c   1.000
_cell.angle_alpha   90.00
_cell.angle_beta   90.00
_cell.angle_gamma   90.00
#
_symmetry.space_group_name_H-M   'P 1'
#
loop_
_entity.id
_entity.type
_entity.pdbx_description
1 polymer ?
#
loop_
_entity_poly.entity_id
_entity_poly.type
_entity_poly.pdbx_seq_one_letter_code
_entity_poly.pdbx_strand_id
1 'polypeptide(L)'
;MSANQYTTSTLSKASPNFHCPSEALPPKWGVTKTTVSTYISNENWAYSPGTGTLTNVGFAWAWRMLKAKDMFKDLRNHPDDYPTRQILVLFTDGIIESFDSGNYWNGKLDTNYTPYGTFEDKIAVNSTSSSTVNAAMDLRLAKACNAAKATGVEIYVIALKASTDTYRQCASGDNHYFATYNAQEISDAFEAIAYDLVPLHIVQ
;
A
#
# COMPACT_ATOMS: atom_id res chain seq x y z
N MET A 1 25.51 -6.31 -29.78
CA MET A 1 26.06 -7.35 -28.90
C MET A 1 26.18 -6.72 -27.52
N SER A 2 25.52 -7.12 -26.44
CA SER A 2 24.64 -8.26 -26.17
C SER A 2 23.37 -7.76 -25.47
N ALA A 3 22.25 -8.44 -25.73
CA ALA A 3 21.06 -8.33 -24.92
C ALA A 3 21.38 -8.97 -23.56
N ASN A 4 21.50 -8.15 -22.52
CA ASN A 4 21.61 -8.68 -21.17
C ASN A 4 20.25 -9.22 -20.77
N GLN A 5 20.26 -10.53 -20.56
CA GLN A 5 19.12 -11.36 -20.25
C GLN A 5 18.52 -10.86 -18.93
N TYR A 6 17.32 -10.29 -19.00
CA TYR A 6 16.44 -10.21 -17.85
C TYR A 6 16.10 -11.65 -17.48
N THR A 7 16.86 -12.24 -16.56
CA THR A 7 16.45 -13.47 -15.90
C THR A 7 15.25 -13.11 -15.05
N THR A 8 14.06 -13.19 -15.64
CA THR A 8 12.84 -13.42 -14.88
C THR A 8 13.16 -14.58 -13.95
N SER A 9 13.14 -14.37 -12.63
CA SER A 9 13.10 -15.49 -11.71
C SER A 9 11.78 -16.21 -12.01
N THR A 10 11.85 -17.20 -12.89
CA THR A 10 10.75 -18.13 -13.08
C THR A 10 10.71 -18.93 -11.80
N LEU A 11 9.99 -18.42 -10.80
CA LEU A 11 9.54 -19.23 -9.69
C LEU A 11 8.46 -20.21 -10.24
N SER A 12 8.78 -21.00 -11.27
CA SER A 12 7.88 -22.03 -11.77
C SER A 12 7.91 -23.21 -10.80
N LYS A 13 7.18 -23.09 -9.67
CA LYS A 13 6.59 -24.20 -8.90
C LYS A 13 5.84 -23.74 -7.66
N ALA A 14 4.80 -24.51 -7.33
CA ALA A 14 3.99 -24.46 -6.13
C ALA A 14 4.82 -24.66 -4.85
N SER A 15 5.53 -23.62 -4.43
CA SER A 15 5.95 -23.47 -3.04
C SER A 15 4.86 -22.70 -2.31
N PRO A 16 4.54 -23.03 -1.04
CA PRO A 16 3.65 -22.21 -0.21
C PRO A 16 4.06 -20.72 -0.18
N ASN A 17 5.34 -20.44 -0.43
CA ASN A 17 5.91 -19.10 -0.43
C ASN A 17 6.09 -18.49 -1.83
N PHE A 18 5.64 -19.13 -2.91
CA PHE A 18 5.70 -18.55 -4.28
C PHE A 18 5.00 -17.18 -4.32
N HIS A 19 3.97 -17.04 -3.49
CA HIS A 19 3.17 -15.84 -3.38
C HIS A 19 3.67 -14.86 -2.30
N CYS A 20 4.79 -15.14 -1.61
CA CYS A 20 5.34 -14.27 -0.57
C CYS A 20 6.21 -13.16 -1.18
N PRO A 21 6.13 -11.91 -0.68
CA PRO A 21 7.05 -10.85 -1.08
C PRO A 21 8.47 -11.13 -0.57
N SER A 22 9.46 -10.56 -1.26
CA SER A 22 10.84 -10.50 -0.74
C SER A 22 10.89 -9.77 0.62
N GLU A 23 11.82 -10.18 1.48
CA GLU A 23 12.06 -9.49 2.75
C GLU A 23 12.39 -8.02 2.50
N ALA A 24 11.65 -7.10 3.13
CA ALA A 24 11.84 -5.66 2.93
C ALA A 24 13.20 -5.17 3.44
N LEU A 25 13.82 -4.22 2.72
CA LEU A 25 15.02 -3.52 3.18
C LEU A 25 14.67 -2.63 4.40
N PRO A 26 15.20 -2.91 5.60
CA PRO A 26 14.88 -2.10 6.78
C PRO A 26 15.47 -0.69 6.62
N PRO A 27 14.70 0.37 6.91
CA PRO A 27 15.19 1.74 6.80
C PRO A 27 16.27 2.01 7.87
N LYS A 28 17.31 2.76 7.48
CA LYS A 28 18.44 3.15 8.34
C LYS A 28 18.89 4.57 7.97
N TRP A 29 19.49 5.28 8.94
CA TRP A 29 20.14 6.55 8.67
C TRP A 29 21.32 6.39 7.70
N GLY A 30 21.54 7.38 6.84
CA GLY A 30 22.66 7.40 5.89
C GLY A 30 22.56 6.41 4.73
N VAL A 31 21.41 5.75 4.54
CA VAL A 31 21.18 4.89 3.35
C VAL A 31 21.22 5.75 2.09
N THR A 32 22.01 5.33 1.12
CA THR A 32 22.17 6.06 -0.15
C THR A 32 21.10 5.67 -1.17
N LYS A 33 20.80 6.57 -2.11
CA LYS A 33 19.94 6.26 -3.27
C LYS A 33 20.43 5.02 -4.02
N THR A 34 21.75 4.87 -4.18
CA THR A 34 22.36 3.71 -4.84
C THR A 34 21.98 2.41 -4.14
N THR A 35 22.13 2.35 -2.81
CA THR A 35 21.76 1.17 -2.00
C THR A 35 20.30 0.77 -2.22
N VAL A 36 19.38 1.73 -2.16
CA VAL A 36 17.94 1.47 -2.37
C VAL A 36 17.68 1.01 -3.81
N SER A 37 18.24 1.70 -4.81
CA SER A 37 18.02 1.36 -6.22
C SER A 37 18.58 -0.01 -6.61
N THR A 38 19.73 -0.40 -6.05
CA THR A 38 20.32 -1.74 -6.24
C THR A 38 19.43 -2.80 -5.63
N TYR A 39 18.95 -2.60 -4.40
CA TYR A 39 18.05 -3.54 -3.75
C TYR A 39 16.72 -3.70 -4.51
N ILE A 40 16.12 -2.60 -5.00
CA ILE A 40 14.92 -2.68 -5.84
C ILE A 40 15.16 -3.48 -7.12
N SER A 41 16.28 -3.22 -7.79
CA SER A 41 16.59 -3.87 -9.08
C SER A 41 16.90 -5.35 -8.94
N ASN A 42 17.47 -5.76 -7.79
CA ASN A 42 18.08 -7.08 -7.63
C ASN A 42 17.38 -7.99 -6.61
N GLU A 43 16.53 -7.46 -5.73
CA GLU A 43 15.96 -8.24 -4.60
C GLU A 43 14.45 -7.99 -4.43
N ASN A 44 13.97 -6.76 -4.69
CA ASN A 44 12.56 -6.38 -4.56
C ASN A 44 11.85 -6.35 -5.91
N TRP A 45 11.79 -7.51 -6.57
CA TRP A 45 11.06 -7.62 -7.83
C TRP A 45 9.57 -7.36 -7.62
N ALA A 46 8.97 -6.67 -8.59
CA ALA A 46 7.53 -6.51 -8.64
C ALA A 46 6.88 -7.90 -8.64
N TYR A 47 6.08 -8.13 -7.60
CA TYR A 47 5.27 -9.33 -7.50
C TYR A 47 4.25 -9.33 -8.64
N SER A 48 4.03 -10.48 -9.29
CA SER A 48 2.89 -10.62 -10.20
C SER A 48 1.63 -10.50 -9.37
N PRO A 49 0.86 -9.39 -9.46
CA PRO A 49 -0.26 -9.14 -8.57
C PRO A 49 -1.18 -10.36 -8.57
N GLY A 50 -1.49 -10.83 -7.36
CA GLY A 50 -2.45 -11.91 -7.17
C GLY A 50 -3.86 -11.44 -7.54
N THR A 51 -4.84 -12.27 -7.24
CA THR A 51 -6.24 -11.95 -7.52
C THR A 51 -6.79 -11.02 -6.42
N GLY A 52 -7.04 -9.74 -6.76
CA GLY A 52 -7.73 -8.75 -5.92
C GLY A 52 -6.86 -7.74 -5.15
N THR A 53 -7.51 -6.71 -4.62
CA THR A 53 -6.96 -5.54 -3.92
C THR A 53 -7.71 -5.30 -2.61
N LEU A 54 -7.07 -5.55 -1.46
CA LEU A 54 -7.60 -5.24 -0.12
C LEU A 54 -6.86 -4.05 0.52
N THR A 55 -7.08 -2.86 -0.03
CA THR A 55 -6.39 -1.63 0.41
C THR A 55 -6.59 -1.34 1.89
N ASN A 56 -7.78 -1.63 2.44
CA ASN A 56 -8.09 -1.48 3.86
C ASN A 56 -7.15 -2.29 4.78
N VAL A 57 -6.79 -3.51 4.37
CA VAL A 57 -5.87 -4.38 5.13
C VAL A 57 -4.45 -3.84 5.05
N GLY A 58 -3.98 -3.50 3.84
CA GLY A 58 -2.65 -2.92 3.63
C GLY A 58 -2.47 -1.62 4.43
N PHE A 59 -3.46 -0.73 4.39
CA PHE A 59 -3.47 0.52 5.15
C PHE A 59 -3.42 0.26 6.67
N ALA A 60 -4.23 -0.68 7.17
CA ALA A 60 -4.24 -1.01 8.59
C ALA A 60 -2.87 -1.53 9.09
N TRP A 61 -2.19 -2.35 8.29
CA TRP A 61 -0.83 -2.81 8.60
C TRP A 61 0.18 -1.67 8.55
N ALA A 62 0.15 -0.83 7.51
CA ALA A 62 1.05 0.32 7.40
C ALA A 62 0.91 1.27 8.60
N TRP A 63 -0.33 1.59 8.99
CA TRP A 63 -0.58 2.42 10.16
C TRP A 63 -0.11 1.77 11.48
N ARG A 64 -0.35 0.46 11.67
CA ARG A 64 0.17 -0.28 12.83
C ARG A 64 1.69 -0.25 12.90
N MET A 65 2.38 -0.49 11.78
CA MET A 65 3.85 -0.43 11.71
C MET A 65 4.36 0.97 12.04
N LEU A 66 3.73 2.01 11.50
CA LEU A 66 4.10 3.41 11.75
C LEU A 66 3.95 3.80 13.24
N LYS A 67 2.91 3.31 13.92
CA LYS A 67 2.62 3.63 15.33
C LYS A 67 3.24 2.66 16.34
N ALA A 68 3.72 1.49 15.90
CA ALA A 68 4.37 0.51 16.78
C ALA A 68 5.64 1.12 17.39
N LYS A 69 5.71 1.19 18.73
CA LYS A 69 6.78 1.90 19.48
C LYS A 69 8.17 1.24 19.38
N ASP A 70 8.19 -0.03 19.02
CA ASP A 70 9.36 -0.87 18.83
C ASP A 70 9.88 -0.89 17.39
N MET A 71 8.99 -0.70 16.41
CA MET A 71 9.37 -0.54 15.01
C MET A 71 10.05 0.81 14.77
N PHE A 72 11.18 0.87 14.06
CA PHE A 72 11.87 2.13 13.73
C PHE A 72 12.37 2.95 14.93
N LYS A 73 12.61 2.33 16.11
CA LYS A 73 13.17 3.01 17.29
C LYS A 73 14.43 3.83 16.98
N ASP A 74 15.35 3.22 16.24
CA ASP A 74 16.64 3.85 15.88
C ASP A 74 16.47 5.02 14.89
N LEU A 75 15.32 5.10 14.21
CA LEU A 75 14.98 6.20 13.31
C LEU A 75 14.22 7.32 14.02
N ARG A 76 13.40 7.00 15.02
CA ARG A 76 12.60 8.02 15.73
C ARG A 76 13.39 8.85 16.73
N ASN A 77 14.52 8.35 17.21
CA ASN A 77 15.36 9.02 18.19
C ASN A 77 16.54 9.76 17.53
N HIS A 78 16.32 10.47 16.41
CA HIS A 78 17.40 11.20 15.75
C HIS A 78 17.93 12.33 16.66
N PRO A 79 19.26 12.48 16.81
CA PRO A 79 19.88 13.37 17.80
C PRO A 79 19.62 14.88 17.65
N ASP A 80 19.02 15.33 16.54
CA ASP A 80 18.76 16.76 16.26
C ASP A 80 17.29 17.19 16.46
N ASP A 81 16.48 16.38 17.17
CA ASP A 81 15.14 16.67 17.72
C ASP A 81 14.27 17.71 17.00
N TYR A 82 13.78 17.34 15.81
CA TYR A 82 12.52 17.87 15.27
C TYR A 82 11.39 16.88 15.58
N PRO A 83 10.14 17.35 15.79
CA PRO A 83 9.01 16.45 15.90
C PRO A 83 8.92 15.59 14.64
N THR A 84 9.03 14.26 14.80
CA THR A 84 8.94 13.32 13.67
C THR A 84 7.56 13.42 13.03
N ARG A 85 7.50 13.87 11.77
CA ARG A 85 6.28 13.76 10.95
C ARG A 85 5.99 12.29 10.67
N GLN A 86 4.74 11.88 10.89
CA GLN A 86 4.29 10.52 10.63
C GLN A 86 3.44 10.53 9.36
N ILE A 87 3.98 9.98 8.27
CA ILE A 87 3.35 10.05 6.96
C ILE A 87 3.07 8.65 6.42
N LEU A 88 1.89 8.46 5.83
CA LEU A 88 1.53 7.31 5.01
C LEU A 88 1.30 7.79 3.58
N VAL A 89 1.92 7.10 2.62
CA VAL A 89 1.66 7.30 1.19
C VAL A 89 0.93 6.06 0.68
N LEU A 90 -0.33 6.23 0.27
CA LEU A 90 -1.18 5.19 -0.28
C LEU A 90 -1.22 5.32 -1.80
N PHE A 91 -0.71 4.32 -2.51
CA PHE A 91 -0.79 4.24 -3.97
C PHE A 91 -1.68 3.06 -4.39
N THR A 92 -2.65 3.31 -5.26
CA THR A 92 -3.65 2.32 -5.68
C THR A 92 -4.34 2.74 -6.98
N ASP A 93 -4.94 1.81 -7.69
CA ASP A 93 -5.92 2.05 -8.77
C ASP A 93 -7.33 2.34 -8.25
N GLY A 94 -7.48 2.40 -6.93
CA GLY A 94 -8.64 2.84 -6.17
C GLY A 94 -9.89 1.99 -6.31
N ILE A 95 -9.70 0.69 -6.57
CA ILE A 95 -10.75 -0.30 -6.49
C ILE A 95 -10.38 -1.29 -5.38
N ILE A 96 -11.22 -1.39 -4.36
CA ILE A 96 -11.19 -2.54 -3.47
C ILE A 96 -11.98 -3.65 -4.12
N GLU A 97 -11.30 -4.76 -4.40
CA GLU A 97 -11.91 -5.95 -4.98
C GLU A 97 -11.29 -7.21 -4.39
N SER A 98 -12.09 -8.15 -3.93
CA SER A 98 -11.62 -9.53 -3.84
C SER A 98 -12.11 -10.24 -5.09
N PHE A 99 -11.25 -11.06 -5.70
CA PHE A 99 -11.67 -11.83 -6.85
C PHE A 99 -12.72 -12.86 -6.43
N ASP A 100 -13.85 -12.78 -7.12
CA ASP A 100 -14.95 -13.73 -7.09
C ASP A 100 -15.12 -14.17 -8.53
N SER A 101 -14.91 -15.46 -8.81
CA SER A 101 -14.99 -15.96 -10.18
C SER A 101 -16.44 -16.04 -10.68
N GLY A 102 -17.42 -15.80 -9.78
CA GLY A 102 -18.85 -15.99 -10.03
C GLY A 102 -19.26 -17.44 -10.23
N ASN A 103 -18.28 -18.36 -10.19
CA ASN A 103 -18.50 -19.79 -10.35
C ASN A 103 -18.79 -20.42 -8.99
N TYR A 104 -19.51 -21.53 -9.03
CA TYR A 104 -19.69 -22.39 -7.87
C TYR A 104 -18.84 -23.64 -8.03
N TRP A 105 -18.08 -23.98 -7.00
CA TRP A 105 -17.37 -25.25 -6.90
C TRP A 105 -17.84 -25.99 -5.64
N ASN A 106 -18.29 -27.25 -5.78
CA ASN A 106 -18.87 -28.05 -4.71
C ASN A 106 -20.00 -27.35 -3.91
N GLY A 107 -20.85 -26.58 -4.60
CA GLY A 107 -21.97 -25.85 -3.99
C GLY A 107 -21.57 -24.60 -3.22
N LYS A 108 -20.31 -24.16 -3.34
CA LYS A 108 -19.78 -22.93 -2.75
C LYS A 108 -19.31 -21.96 -3.81
N LEU A 109 -19.57 -20.67 -3.63
CA LEU A 109 -18.99 -19.58 -4.42
C LEU A 109 -17.46 -19.65 -4.36
N ASP A 110 -16.84 -19.70 -5.52
CA ASP A 110 -15.40 -19.67 -5.69
C ASP A 110 -14.90 -18.24 -5.48
N THR A 111 -14.62 -17.95 -4.22
CA THR A 111 -14.17 -16.64 -3.73
C THR A 111 -12.80 -16.78 -3.08
N ASN A 112 -11.97 -15.77 -3.25
CA ASN A 112 -10.67 -15.73 -2.59
C ASN A 112 -10.79 -15.71 -1.07
N TYR A 113 -9.90 -16.44 -0.41
CA TYR A 113 -9.77 -16.37 1.03
C TYR A 113 -9.08 -15.06 1.44
N THR A 114 -9.74 -14.27 2.29
CA THR A 114 -9.22 -12.98 2.79
C THR A 114 -8.94 -13.06 4.29
N PRO A 115 -8.32 -12.04 4.90
CA PRO A 115 -8.23 -11.93 6.36
C PRO A 115 -9.60 -11.90 7.08
N TYR A 116 -10.68 -11.73 6.34
CA TYR A 116 -12.05 -11.79 6.82
C TYR A 116 -12.77 -13.08 6.40
N GLY A 117 -12.04 -14.14 6.05
CA GLY A 117 -12.61 -15.34 5.46
C GLY A 117 -13.00 -15.15 4.00
N THR A 118 -13.83 -16.05 3.50
CA THR A 118 -14.49 -15.95 2.19
C THR A 118 -15.75 -15.09 2.28
N PHE A 119 -16.31 -14.68 1.14
CA PHE A 119 -17.59 -13.94 1.13
C PHE A 119 -18.75 -14.82 1.61
N GLU A 120 -18.65 -16.14 1.45
CA GLU A 120 -19.65 -17.09 1.97
C GLU A 120 -19.69 -17.15 3.50
N ASP A 121 -18.54 -16.95 4.15
CA ASP A 121 -18.43 -17.03 5.60
C ASP A 121 -19.16 -15.87 6.30
N LYS A 122 -19.49 -14.80 5.56
CA LYS A 122 -20.25 -13.63 6.04
C LYS A 122 -19.66 -12.97 7.30
N ILE A 123 -18.36 -13.17 7.53
CA ILE A 123 -17.64 -12.62 8.69
C ILE A 123 -17.46 -11.10 8.55
N ALA A 124 -17.14 -10.64 7.33
CA ALA A 124 -16.94 -9.22 7.05
C ALA A 124 -18.25 -8.41 7.12
N VAL A 125 -19.32 -8.97 6.53
CA VAL A 125 -20.67 -8.43 6.42
C VAL A 125 -21.64 -9.59 6.18
N ASN A 126 -22.89 -9.47 6.66
CA ASN A 126 -23.93 -10.49 6.44
C ASN A 126 -24.48 -10.47 5.00
N SER A 127 -23.62 -10.68 4.01
CA SER A 127 -23.95 -10.71 2.58
C SER A 127 -22.87 -11.47 1.83
N THR A 128 -23.26 -12.17 0.77
CA THR A 128 -22.33 -12.80 -0.20
C THR A 128 -22.16 -11.98 -1.47
N SER A 129 -22.85 -10.83 -1.59
CA SER A 129 -22.74 -9.95 -2.75
C SER A 129 -21.40 -9.22 -2.76
N SER A 130 -20.60 -9.41 -3.80
CA SER A 130 -19.27 -8.80 -3.95
C SER A 130 -19.34 -7.27 -3.82
N SER A 131 -20.37 -6.63 -4.39
CA SER A 131 -20.60 -5.18 -4.22
C SER A 131 -20.84 -4.75 -2.77
N THR A 132 -21.59 -5.54 -1.99
CA THR A 132 -21.86 -5.25 -0.57
C THR A 132 -20.61 -5.47 0.27
N VAL A 133 -19.84 -6.52 -0.03
CA VAL A 133 -18.59 -6.80 0.67
C VAL A 133 -17.53 -5.73 0.37
N ASN A 134 -17.35 -5.35 -0.90
CA ASN A 134 -16.41 -4.31 -1.30
C ASN A 134 -16.77 -2.96 -0.65
N ALA A 135 -18.05 -2.57 -0.65
CA ALA A 135 -18.51 -1.36 0.05
C ALA A 135 -18.23 -1.41 1.57
N ALA A 136 -18.36 -2.59 2.19
CA ALA A 136 -17.99 -2.77 3.59
C ALA A 136 -16.47 -2.63 3.81
N MET A 137 -15.64 -3.03 2.84
CA MET A 137 -14.19 -2.85 2.88
C MET A 137 -13.80 -1.38 2.69
N ASP A 138 -14.46 -0.66 1.78
CA ASP A 138 -14.30 0.79 1.61
C ASP A 138 -14.63 1.54 2.91
N LEU A 139 -15.74 1.19 3.56
CA LEU A 139 -16.11 1.77 4.84
C LEU A 139 -15.06 1.50 5.93
N ARG A 140 -14.46 0.30 5.93
CA ARG A 140 -13.36 -0.03 6.85
C ARG A 140 -12.10 0.79 6.54
N LEU A 141 -11.77 0.99 5.27
CA LEU A 141 -10.67 1.88 4.87
C LEU A 141 -10.93 3.31 5.36
N ALA A 142 -12.11 3.88 5.08
CA ALA A 142 -12.48 5.23 5.51
C ALA A 142 -12.34 5.41 7.04
N LYS A 143 -12.83 4.44 7.82
CA LYS A 143 -12.66 4.43 9.28
C LYS A 143 -11.20 4.39 9.71
N ALA A 144 -10.38 3.56 9.06
CA ALA A 144 -8.95 3.47 9.35
C ALA A 144 -8.22 4.77 9.02
N CYS A 145 -8.50 5.39 7.86
CA CYS A 145 -7.91 6.67 7.49
C CYS A 145 -8.28 7.78 8.50
N ASN A 146 -9.56 7.86 8.89
CA ASN A 146 -10.01 8.84 9.88
C ASN A 146 -9.35 8.63 11.25
N ALA A 147 -9.23 7.38 11.70
CA ALA A 147 -8.56 7.07 12.95
C ALA A 147 -7.05 7.38 12.89
N ALA A 148 -6.38 7.11 11.77
CA ALA A 148 -4.98 7.46 11.58
C ALA A 148 -4.76 8.98 11.63
N LYS A 149 -5.54 9.75 10.86
CA LYS A 149 -5.51 11.22 10.87
C LYS A 149 -5.72 11.80 12.26
N ALA A 150 -6.67 11.26 13.03
CA ALA A 150 -6.93 11.68 14.41
C ALA A 150 -5.72 11.47 15.36
N THR A 151 -4.74 10.65 14.98
CA THR A 151 -3.49 10.46 15.74
C THR A 151 -2.31 11.29 15.23
N GLY A 152 -2.56 12.28 14.36
CA GLY A 152 -1.55 13.15 13.77
C GLY A 152 -0.79 12.53 12.60
N VAL A 153 -1.31 11.46 11.99
CA VAL A 153 -0.72 10.86 10.78
C VAL A 153 -1.20 11.63 9.56
N GLU A 154 -0.26 12.11 8.75
CA GLU A 154 -0.52 12.70 7.44
C GLU A 154 -0.65 11.58 6.40
N ILE A 155 -1.64 11.68 5.53
CA ILE A 155 -1.95 10.66 4.53
C ILE A 155 -1.96 11.31 3.16
N TYR A 156 -1.01 10.88 2.34
CA TYR A 156 -0.97 11.11 0.91
C TYR A 156 -1.65 9.95 0.17
N VAL A 157 -2.40 10.27 -0.87
CA VAL A 157 -3.06 9.27 -1.73
C VAL A 157 -2.74 9.57 -3.18
N ILE A 158 -2.18 8.59 -3.88
CA ILE A 158 -1.97 8.59 -5.32
C ILE A 158 -2.94 7.55 -5.91
N ALA A 159 -3.87 8.00 -6.74
CA ALA A 159 -4.93 7.18 -7.30
C ALA A 159 -4.78 7.07 -8.82
N LEU A 160 -4.43 5.88 -9.34
CA LEU A 160 -4.30 5.63 -10.77
C LEU A 160 -5.65 5.31 -11.39
N LYS A 161 -6.15 6.19 -12.25
CA LYS A 161 -7.46 6.08 -12.93
C LYS A 161 -8.63 5.87 -11.98
N ALA A 162 -8.43 6.14 -10.69
CA ALA A 162 -9.46 6.02 -9.67
C ALA A 162 -10.06 7.37 -9.34
N SER A 163 -11.39 7.40 -9.20
CA SER A 163 -12.10 8.52 -8.61
C SER A 163 -13.23 8.01 -7.71
N THR A 164 -12.89 7.23 -6.67
CA THR A 164 -13.86 7.03 -5.59
C THR A 164 -13.66 8.09 -4.52
N ASP A 165 -14.78 8.62 -4.00
CA ASP A 165 -14.77 9.61 -2.93
C ASP A 165 -14.04 9.10 -1.68
N THR A 166 -14.01 7.79 -1.47
CA THR A 166 -13.31 7.14 -0.34
C THR A 166 -11.82 7.50 -0.30
N TYR A 167 -11.11 7.42 -1.43
CA TYR A 167 -9.67 7.71 -1.47
C TYR A 167 -9.35 9.19 -1.32
N ARG A 168 -10.18 10.06 -1.92
CA ARG A 168 -10.08 11.51 -1.71
C ARG A 168 -10.30 11.87 -0.24
N GLN A 169 -11.31 11.28 0.41
CA GLN A 169 -11.58 11.51 1.84
C GLN A 169 -10.53 10.88 2.76
N CYS A 170 -9.84 9.82 2.31
CA CYS A 170 -8.75 9.21 3.07
C CYS A 170 -7.53 10.15 3.18
N ALA A 171 -7.24 10.93 2.13
CA ALA A 171 -6.17 11.92 2.15
C ALA A 171 -6.36 12.97 3.27
N SER A 172 -5.27 13.59 3.70
CA SER A 172 -5.30 14.60 4.80
C SER A 172 -5.76 15.98 4.35
N GLY A 173 -5.86 16.21 3.04
CA GLY A 173 -6.38 17.42 2.42
C GLY A 173 -6.33 17.31 0.90
N ASP A 174 -6.83 18.32 0.20
CA ASP A 174 -6.85 18.32 -1.27
C ASP A 174 -5.42 18.31 -1.87
N ASN A 175 -4.47 18.96 -1.20
CA ASN A 175 -3.05 18.94 -1.56
C ASN A 175 -2.34 17.61 -1.24
N HIS A 176 -3.04 16.64 -0.63
CA HIS A 176 -2.53 15.30 -0.33
C HIS A 176 -3.14 14.23 -1.24
N TYR A 177 -3.99 14.61 -2.19
CA TYR A 177 -4.62 13.69 -3.13
C TYR A 177 -4.17 13.95 -4.57
N PHE A 178 -3.61 12.93 -5.20
CA PHE A 178 -3.13 12.97 -6.57
C PHE A 178 -3.92 11.98 -7.43
N ALA A 179 -4.76 12.49 -8.32
CA ALA A 179 -5.35 11.67 -9.38
C ALA A 179 -4.35 11.57 -10.54
N THR A 180 -4.04 10.35 -10.96
CA THR A 180 -3.06 10.09 -12.02
C THR A 180 -3.66 9.17 -13.08
N TYR A 181 -3.21 9.28 -14.32
CA TYR A 181 -3.74 8.53 -15.46
C TYR A 181 -2.67 7.76 -16.23
N ASN A 182 -1.39 8.07 -15.99
CA ASN A 182 -0.23 7.49 -16.66
C ASN A 182 1.01 7.46 -15.75
N ALA A 183 2.07 6.80 -16.22
CA ALA A 183 3.32 6.63 -15.46
C ALA A 183 4.04 7.94 -15.16
N GLN A 184 3.93 8.94 -16.04
CA GLN A 184 4.56 10.25 -15.81
C GLN A 184 3.88 10.94 -14.63
N GLU A 185 2.55 11.02 -14.63
CA GLU A 185 1.79 11.65 -13.53
C GLU A 185 1.98 10.94 -12.18
N ILE A 186 2.16 9.62 -12.18
CA ILE A 186 2.55 8.88 -10.97
C ILE A 186 3.93 9.34 -10.48
N SER A 187 4.90 9.46 -11.38
CA SER A 187 6.25 9.91 -11.03
C SER A 187 6.23 11.34 -10.49
N ASP A 188 5.50 12.24 -11.17
CA ASP A 188 5.34 13.63 -10.76
C ASP A 188 4.69 13.75 -9.37
N ALA A 189 3.71 12.88 -9.06
CA ALA A 189 3.08 12.84 -7.75
C ALA A 189 4.05 12.41 -6.64
N PHE A 190 4.87 11.38 -6.87
CA PHE A 190 5.91 10.98 -5.92
C PHE A 190 6.99 12.06 -5.73
N GLU A 191 7.37 12.75 -6.80
CA GLU A 191 8.29 13.90 -6.73
C GLU A 191 7.69 15.04 -5.91
N ALA A 192 6.43 15.40 -6.14
CA ALA A 192 5.73 16.44 -5.38
C ALA A 192 5.68 16.11 -3.88
N ILE A 193 5.36 14.86 -3.52
CA ILE A 193 5.41 14.40 -2.13
C ILE A 193 6.84 14.51 -1.58
N ALA A 194 7.85 14.04 -2.33
CA ALA A 194 9.24 14.13 -1.88
C ALA A 194 9.66 15.58 -1.58
N TYR A 195 9.25 16.55 -2.41
CA TYR A 195 9.50 17.96 -2.16
C TYR A 195 8.80 18.50 -0.90
N ASP A 196 7.55 18.10 -0.63
CA ASP A 196 6.84 18.50 0.59
C ASP A 196 7.48 17.92 1.87
N LEU A 197 8.06 16.72 1.77
CA LEU A 197 8.67 16.04 2.91
C LEU A 197 10.05 16.56 3.28
N VAL A 198 10.74 17.26 2.37
CA VAL A 198 12.06 17.84 2.66
C VAL A 198 11.87 19.12 3.48
N PRO A 199 12.33 19.16 4.75
CA PRO A 199 12.31 20.40 5.51
C PRO A 199 13.21 21.44 4.83
N LEU A 200 12.66 22.62 4.56
CA LEU A 200 13.45 23.73 4.01
C LEU A 200 14.44 24.21 5.08
N HIS A 201 15.70 23.80 4.98
CA HIS A 201 16.77 24.32 5.83
C HIS A 201 17.23 25.67 5.28
N ILE A 202 16.70 26.77 5.81
CA ILE A 202 17.31 28.10 5.62
C ILE A 202 18.50 28.16 6.58
N VAL A 203 19.70 27.91 6.05
CA VAL A 203 20.94 28.28 6.73
C VAL A 203 21.08 29.79 6.63
N GLN A 204 21.06 30.45 7.79
CA GLN A 204 21.29 31.89 7.92
C GLN A 204 22.74 32.16 8.32
#